data_AF-A0A9N9WDP9-F1
#
_entry.id   AF-A0A9N9WDP9-F1
#
_cell.length_a   1.000
_cell.length_b   1.000
_cell.length_c   1.000
_cell.angle_alpha   90.00
_cell.angle_beta   90.00
_cell.angle_gamma   90.00
#
_symmetry.space_group_name_H-M   'P 1'
#
loop_
_entity.id
_entity.type
_entity.pdbx_description
1 polymer ?
#
loop_
_entity_poly.entity_id
_entity_poly.type
_entity_poly.pdbx_seq_one_letter_code
_entity_poly.pdbx_strand_id
1 'polypeptide(L)'
;MLVNEIIGSFGKYHYILCFIVFVNKVGVAFQQMSIIFLAPPVRYHCPDSNATCCDNPIYDRSKYTRTIITEWNLICDRDWLKDLTQTAFQFGVLIGSLVFGILSDK
;
A
#
# COMPACT_ATOMS: atom_id res chain seq x y z
N MET A 1 -9.60 -18.87 35.72
CA MET A 1 -10.32 -20.02 35.11
C MET A 1 -11.42 -19.53 34.15
N LEU A 2 -12.28 -18.59 34.56
CA LEU A 2 -13.35 -18.01 33.72
C LEU A 2 -12.88 -17.41 32.37
N VAL A 3 -11.70 -16.79 32.33
CA VAL A 3 -11.18 -16.12 31.11
C VAL A 3 -10.86 -17.12 29.98
N ASN A 4 -10.39 -18.34 30.31
CA ASN A 4 -10.08 -19.37 29.31
C ASN A 4 -11.34 -20.02 28.72
N GLU A 5 -12.49 -19.87 29.36
CA GLU A 5 -13.76 -20.49 28.95
C GLU A 5 -14.56 -19.57 28.02
N ILE A 6 -14.46 -18.24 28.22
CA ILE A 6 -15.07 -17.21 27.35
C ILE A 6 -14.32 -17.08 26.02
N ILE A 7 -13.00 -17.31 26.02
CA ILE A 7 -12.15 -17.23 24.82
C ILE A 7 -12.28 -18.50 23.96
N GLY A 8 -12.79 -19.60 24.52
CA GLY A 8 -12.78 -20.91 23.89
C GLY A 8 -11.35 -21.43 23.73
N SER A 9 -11.08 -22.64 24.22
CA SER A 9 -9.80 -23.31 23.95
C SER A 9 -9.54 -23.31 22.43
N PHE A 10 -8.43 -22.71 21.97
CA PHE A 10 -8.02 -22.68 20.56
C PHE A 10 -7.90 -24.11 20.01
N GLY A 11 -9.01 -24.63 19.49
CA GLY A 11 -9.10 -25.96 18.91
C GLY A 11 -8.46 -26.04 17.52
N LYS A 12 -8.36 -27.25 16.98
CA LYS A 12 -7.76 -27.52 15.65
C LYS A 12 -8.37 -26.65 14.54
N TYR A 13 -9.68 -26.42 14.59
CA TYR A 13 -10.39 -25.59 13.60
C TYR A 13 -10.01 -24.11 13.65
N HIS A 14 -9.74 -23.57 14.85
CA HIS A 14 -9.26 -22.20 15.01
C HIS A 14 -7.87 -22.02 14.38
N TYR A 15 -6.96 -22.97 14.60
CA TYR A 15 -5.64 -22.96 13.96
C TYR A 15 -5.70 -23.05 12.44
N ILE A 16 -6.57 -23.91 11.90
CA ILE A 16 -6.79 -24.02 10.45
C ILE A 16 -7.34 -22.71 9.88
N LEU A 17 -8.33 -22.09 10.55
CA LEU A 17 -8.87 -20.80 10.16
C LEU A 17 -7.80 -19.71 10.18
N CYS A 18 -7.02 -19.62 11.26
CA CYS A 18 -5.90 -18.68 11.38
C CYS A 18 -4.89 -18.87 10.26
N PHE A 19 -4.53 -20.11 9.92
CA PHE A 19 -3.62 -20.41 8.82
C PHE A 19 -4.17 -19.96 7.47
N ILE A 20 -5.44 -20.26 7.17
CA ILE A 20 -6.11 -19.84 5.93
C ILE A 20 -6.13 -18.31 5.81
N VAL A 21 -6.47 -17.61 6.89
CA VAL A 21 -6.45 -16.13 6.94
C VAL A 21 -5.04 -15.60 6.72
N PHE A 22 -4.03 -16.23 7.34
CA PHE A 22 -2.64 -15.81 7.19
C PHE A 22 -2.16 -15.94 5.75
N VAL A 23 -2.45 -17.06 5.09
CA VAL A 23 -2.10 -17.30 3.68
C VAL A 23 -2.75 -16.25 2.77
N ASN A 24 -4.03 -15.91 3.01
CA ASN A 24 -4.71 -14.86 2.25
C ASN A 24 -4.08 -13.47 2.49
N LYS A 25 -3.77 -13.15 3.75
CA LYS A 25 -3.16 -11.86 4.14
C LYS A 25 -1.74 -11.69 3.61
N VAL A 26 -0.98 -12.77 3.49
CA VAL A 26 0.38 -12.74 2.90
C VAL A 26 0.32 -12.21 1.47
N GLY A 27 -0.63 -12.66 0.64
CA GLY A 27 -0.80 -12.14 -0.72
C GLY A 27 -1.09 -10.64 -0.75
N VAL A 28 -1.99 -10.18 0.12
CA VAL A 28 -2.32 -8.75 0.25
C VAL A 28 -1.12 -7.92 0.72
N ALA A 29 -0.32 -8.45 1.65
CA ALA A 29 0.87 -7.77 2.15
C ALA A 29 1.94 -7.59 1.06
N PHE A 30 2.17 -8.61 0.22
CA PHE A 30 3.06 -8.49 -0.94
C PHE A 30 2.59 -7.42 -1.91
N GLN A 31 1.29 -7.34 -2.15
CA GLN A 31 0.70 -6.31 -3.01
C GLN A 31 0.80 -4.91 -2.40
N GLN A 32 0.75 -4.78 -1.07
CA GLN A 32 0.98 -3.50 -0.40
C GLN A 32 2.45 -3.06 -0.43
N MET A 33 3.41 -3.98 -0.48
CA MET A 33 4.83 -3.63 -0.58
C MET A 33 5.25 -3.21 -1.99
N SER A 34 4.56 -3.68 -3.03
CA SER A 34 4.94 -3.36 -4.43
C SER A 34 4.89 -1.87 -4.74
N ILE A 35 4.02 -1.09 -4.09
CA ILE A 35 3.93 0.35 -4.31
C ILE A 35 5.19 1.09 -3.89
N ILE A 36 5.89 0.61 -2.85
CA ILE A 36 7.15 1.19 -2.37
C ILE A 36 8.25 1.02 -3.42
N PHE A 37 8.23 -0.09 -4.15
CA PHE A 37 9.16 -0.35 -5.25
C PHE A 37 8.78 0.38 -6.55
N LEU A 38 7.50 0.67 -6.77
CA LEU A 38 7.02 1.39 -7.96
C LEU A 38 7.21 2.91 -7.87
N ALA A 39 7.07 3.49 -6.67
CA ALA A 39 7.19 4.92 -6.40
C ALA A 39 8.31 5.24 -5.39
N PRO A 40 9.56 4.80 -5.62
CA PRO A 40 10.66 5.15 -4.73
C PRO A 40 11.00 6.65 -4.85
N PRO A 41 11.55 7.28 -3.80
CA PRO A 41 11.98 8.66 -3.88
C PRO A 41 13.09 8.80 -4.93
N VAL A 42 12.83 9.59 -5.98
CA VAL A 42 13.79 9.85 -7.05
C VAL A 42 14.45 11.21 -6.84
N ARG A 43 15.76 11.29 -7.11
CA ARG A 43 16.47 12.57 -7.18
C ARG A 43 16.30 13.13 -8.59
N TYR A 44 15.95 14.40 -8.68
CA TYR A 44 15.81 15.11 -9.94
C TYR A 44 16.45 16.49 -9.84
N HIS A 45 16.87 17.01 -10.99
CA HIS A 45 17.44 18.33 -11.14
C HIS A 45 16.74 19.10 -12.25
N CYS A 46 16.51 20.39 -12.04
CA CYS A 46 15.87 21.26 -13.01
C CYS A 46 16.93 22.07 -13.77
N PRO A 47 17.00 21.96 -15.11
CA PRO A 47 17.97 22.73 -15.91
C PRO A 47 17.56 24.20 -16.08
N ASP A 48 16.26 24.49 -16.04
CA ASP A 48 15.71 25.83 -16.25
C ASP A 48 15.41 26.50 -14.90
N SER A 49 16.28 27.45 -14.52
CA SER A 49 16.19 28.32 -13.34
C SER A 49 16.37 27.63 -11.98
N ASN A 50 16.75 28.44 -10.98
CA ASN A 50 16.98 28.07 -9.57
C ASN A 50 15.68 27.66 -8.83
N ALA A 51 14.74 27.03 -9.55
CA ALA A 51 13.42 26.65 -9.09
C ALA A 51 13.41 25.19 -8.62
N THR A 52 12.68 24.93 -7.54
CA THR A 52 12.52 23.59 -6.95
C THR A 52 11.63 22.66 -7.77
N CYS A 53 10.92 23.21 -8.77
CA CYS A 53 9.91 22.53 -9.58
C CYS A 53 10.01 22.99 -11.03
N CYS A 54 9.98 22.04 -11.97
CA CYS A 54 10.05 22.31 -13.41
C CYS A 54 9.22 21.28 -14.19
N ASP A 55 8.74 21.65 -15.38
CA ASP A 55 7.96 20.76 -16.24
C ASP A 55 8.82 19.67 -16.89
N ASN A 56 10.12 19.94 -17.12
CA ASN A 56 11.08 19.02 -17.73
C ASN A 56 12.26 18.70 -16.77
N PRO A 57 12.02 17.95 -15.69
CA PRO A 57 13.07 17.55 -14.75
C PRO A 57 14.00 16.49 -15.35
N ILE A 58 15.28 16.59 -15.03
CA ILE A 58 16.29 15.57 -15.33
C ILE A 58 16.39 14.63 -14.13
N TYR A 59 15.93 13.38 -14.29
CA TYR A 59 15.96 12.37 -13.24
C TYR A 59 17.29 11.58 -13.20
N ASP A 60 17.80 11.30 -12.00
CA ASP A 60 18.90 10.36 -11.82
C ASP A 60 18.40 8.92 -12.01
N ARG A 61 18.85 8.28 -13.10
CA ARG A 61 18.48 6.91 -13.50
C ARG A 61 19.50 5.86 -13.09
N SER A 62 20.48 6.19 -12.24
CA SER A 62 21.54 5.28 -11.81
C SER A 62 21.01 4.01 -11.11
N LYS A 63 19.95 4.15 -10.30
CA LYS A 63 19.36 3.02 -9.55
C LYS A 63 18.16 2.38 -10.25
N TYR A 64 17.31 3.20 -10.85
CA TYR A 64 16.06 2.75 -11.47
C TYR A 64 15.90 3.43 -12.84
N THR A 65 15.73 2.62 -13.90
CA THR A 65 15.60 3.14 -15.27
C THR A 65 14.26 3.83 -15.48
N ARG A 66 13.18 3.27 -14.93
CA ARG A 66 11.81 3.81 -15.02
C ARG A 66 11.08 3.54 -13.71
N THR A 67 10.43 4.57 -13.19
CA THR A 67 9.50 4.48 -12.05
C THR A 67 8.23 5.24 -12.39
N ILE A 68 7.16 5.00 -11.64
CA ILE A 68 5.88 5.69 -11.89
C ILE A 68 6.05 7.22 -11.81
N ILE A 69 6.91 7.69 -10.90
CA ILE A 69 7.21 9.11 -10.71
C ILE A 69 7.88 9.70 -11.95
N THR A 70 8.85 9.01 -12.54
CA THR A 70 9.58 9.50 -13.73
C THR A 70 8.77 9.42 -15.03
N GLU A 71 7.82 8.49 -15.12
CA GLU A 71 7.02 8.28 -16.33
C GLU A 71 5.86 9.30 -16.38
N TRP A 72 5.24 9.60 -15.23
CA TRP A 72 4.08 10.49 -15.14
C TRP A 72 4.39 11.89 -14.60
N ASN A 73 5.66 12.20 -14.34
CA ASN A 73 6.14 13.44 -13.74
C ASN A 73 5.35 13.81 -12.46
N LEU A 74 5.30 12.87 -11.51
CA LEU A 74 4.61 13.03 -10.21
C LEU A 74 5.50 13.75 -9.20
N ILE A 75 5.95 14.97 -9.53
CA ILE A 75 6.74 15.82 -8.63
C ILE A 75 5.93 17.05 -8.22
N CYS A 76 6.38 17.74 -7.17
CA CYS A 76 5.83 19.04 -6.74
C CYS A 76 4.31 18.97 -6.50
N ASP A 77 3.51 19.72 -7.26
CA ASP A 77 2.05 19.77 -7.13
C ASP A 77 1.37 18.41 -7.40
N ARG A 78 2.07 17.48 -8.05
CA ARG A 78 1.56 16.13 -8.35
C ARG A 78 2.12 15.04 -7.43
N ASP A 79 2.98 15.36 -6.46
CA ASP A 79 3.57 14.37 -5.54
C ASP A 79 2.51 13.70 -4.65
N TRP A 80 1.40 14.37 -4.35
CA TRP A 80 0.33 13.79 -3.53
C TRP A 80 -0.45 12.65 -4.21
N LEU A 81 -0.36 12.50 -5.54
CA LEU A 81 -1.12 11.46 -6.27
C LEU A 81 -0.65 10.04 -5.90
N LYS A 82 0.62 9.84 -5.55
CA LYS A 82 1.10 8.54 -5.03
C LYS A 82 0.42 8.20 -3.70
N ASP A 83 0.27 9.19 -2.83
CA ASP A 83 -0.33 9.01 -1.51
C ASP A 83 -1.86 8.86 -1.62
N LEU A 84 -2.49 9.56 -2.58
CA LEU A 84 -3.89 9.35 -2.93
C LEU A 84 -4.15 7.90 -3.36
N THR A 85 -3.29 7.33 -4.21
CA THR A 85 -3.46 5.96 -4.70
C THR A 85 -3.39 4.95 -3.55
N GLN A 86 -2.45 5.14 -2.62
CA GLN A 86 -2.33 4.30 -1.43
C GLN A 86 -3.54 4.43 -0.50
N THR A 87 -4.00 5.65 -0.24
CA THR A 87 -5.15 5.89 0.64
C THR A 87 -6.45 5.37 0.05
N ALA A 88 -6.67 5.53 -1.25
CA ALA A 88 -7.81 4.96 -1.97
C ALA A 88 -7.83 3.43 -1.88
N PHE A 89 -6.66 2.77 -1.98
CA PHE A 89 -6.56 1.32 -1.80
C PHE A 89 -6.96 0.90 -0.37
N GLN A 90 -6.42 1.56 0.67
CA GLN A 90 -6.77 1.25 2.07
C GLN A 90 -8.25 1.53 2.36
N PHE A 91 -8.80 2.57 1.75
CA PHE A 91 -10.22 2.90 1.88
C PHE A 91 -11.09 1.80 1.27
N GLY A 92 -10.70 1.24 0.12
CA GLY A 92 -11.37 0.07 -0.46
C GLY A 92 -11.33 -1.16 0.46
N VAL A 93 -10.18 -1.41 1.11
CA VAL A 93 -10.05 -2.48 2.12
C VAL A 93 -10.99 -2.24 3.30
N LEU A 94 -11.09 -0.99 3.78
CA LEU A 94 -11.99 -0.62 4.88
C LEU A 94 -13.45 -0.89 4.52
N ILE A 95 -13.91 -0.40 3.36
CA ILE A 95 -15.29 -0.64 2.89
C ILE A 95 -15.55 -2.14 2.77
N GLY A 96 -14.64 -2.89 2.16
CA GLY A 96 -14.77 -4.35 2.04
C GLY A 96 -14.92 -5.00 3.41
N SER A 97 -14.09 -4.64 4.38
CA SER A 97 -14.16 -5.18 5.74
C SER A 97 -15.48 -4.88 6.46
N LEU A 98 -16.04 -3.68 6.27
CA LEU A 98 -17.33 -3.30 6.84
C LEU A 98 -18.48 -4.11 6.23
N VAL A 99 -18.50 -4.22 4.90
CA VAL A 99 -19.55 -4.96 4.17
C VAL A 99 -19.51 -6.45 4.55
N PHE A 100 -18.34 -7.09 4.48
CA PHE A 100 -18.21 -8.50 4.85
C PHE A 100 -18.44 -8.75 6.34
N GLY A 101 -18.10 -7.79 7.21
CA GLY A 101 -18.41 -7.85 8.64
C GLY A 101 -19.92 -7.90 8.89
N ILE A 102 -20.68 -7.00 8.25
CA ILE A 102 -22.15 -6.98 8.37
C ILE A 102 -22.78 -8.25 7.77
N LEU A 103 -22.26 -8.73 6.63
CA LEU A 103 -22.74 -9.95 6.00
C LEU A 103 -22.43 -11.21 6.83
N SER A 104 -21.38 -11.22 7.65
CA SER A 104 -21.03 -12.37 8.49
C SER A 104 -21.80 -12.41 9.81
N ASP A 105 -22.36 -11.28 10.25
CA ASP A 105 -23.16 -11.18 11.47
C ASP A 105 -24.58 -11.77 11.29
N LYS A 106 -25.01 -11.96 10.04
CA LYS A 106 -26.29 -12.57 9.66
C LYS A 106 -26.09 -13.90 8.96
#